data_AF-A0AAP0C3V8-F1
#
_entry.id   AF-A0AAP0C3V8-F1
#
_cell.length_a   1.000
_cell.length_b   1.000
_cell.length_c   1.000
_cell.angle_alpha   90.00
_cell.angle_beta   90.00
_cell.angle_gamma   90.00
#
_symmetry.space_group_name_H-M   'P 1'
#
loop_
_entity.id
_entity.type
_entity.pdbx_description
1 polymer ?
#
loop_
_entity_poly.entity_id
_entity_poly.type
_entity_poly.pdbx_seq_one_letter_code
_entity_poly.pdbx_strand_id
1 'polypeptide(L)'
;MASTSKSNRRRSNKPKFVPKPKQVWRVKQPIRNWLELPSDLMVNILQRVGVIDVLENAQKVCTAWREICKDPAMWRVIHMDKSPAPWERSTFQKICKHAVDRSQGQLVDIKMIAFCNHKLLQYVAD
;
A
#
# COMPACT_ATOMS: atom_id res chain seq x y z
N MET A 1 83.75 22.40 36.71
CA MET A 1 82.57 21.69 36.18
C MET A 1 81.92 20.93 37.34
N ALA A 2 80.87 21.49 37.92
CA ALA A 2 80.10 20.85 38.98
C ALA A 2 78.64 21.30 38.86
N SER A 3 77.75 20.31 38.95
CA SER A 3 76.38 20.33 39.46
C SER A 3 75.54 21.60 39.29
N THR A 4 74.35 21.45 38.70
CA THR A 4 73.13 21.39 39.53
C THR A 4 71.90 21.05 38.71
N SER A 5 71.13 20.12 39.27
CA SER A 5 69.80 19.69 38.87
C SER A 5 68.83 20.86 38.77
N LYS A 6 67.99 20.87 37.73
CA LYS A 6 66.69 21.56 37.78
C LYS A 6 65.57 20.58 37.44
N SER A 7 65.12 19.92 38.52
CA SER A 7 63.76 19.45 38.81
C SER A 7 62.73 19.54 37.67
N ASN A 8 62.44 18.40 37.05
CA ASN A 8 61.24 18.19 36.24
C ASN A 8 59.99 18.13 37.14
N ARG A 9 59.20 19.21 37.21
CA ARG A 9 57.82 19.13 37.73
C ARG A 9 56.96 18.41 36.69
N ARG A 10 56.78 17.09 36.88
CA ARG A 10 55.78 16.31 36.14
C ARG A 10 54.38 16.82 36.50
N ARG A 11 53.73 17.56 35.60
CA ARG A 11 52.28 17.78 35.69
C ARG A 11 51.61 16.44 35.42
N SER A 12 50.88 15.92 36.40
CA SER A 12 50.04 14.73 36.22
C SER A 12 48.90 15.05 35.26
N ASN A 13 48.95 14.55 34.03
CA ASN A 13 47.80 14.60 33.13
C ASN A 13 46.75 13.60 33.64
N LYS A 14 45.67 14.10 34.26
CA LYS A 14 44.51 13.27 34.57
C LYS A 14 43.80 12.93 33.25
N PRO A 15 43.49 11.65 32.97
CA PRO A 15 42.76 11.30 31.76
C PRO A 15 41.39 11.97 31.80
N LYS A 16 41.04 12.70 30.73
CA LYS A 16 39.69 13.27 30.57
C LYS A 16 38.71 12.11 30.43
N PHE A 17 37.75 12.01 31.34
CA PHE A 17 36.65 11.06 31.21
C PHE A 17 35.78 11.48 30.02
N VAL A 18 35.80 10.69 28.94
CA VAL A 18 34.89 10.84 27.82
C VAL A 18 33.77 9.83 28.02
N PRO A 19 32.52 10.25 28.27
CA PRO A 19 31.40 9.32 28.39
C PRO A 19 31.24 8.57 27.06
N LYS A 20 31.25 7.23 27.10
CA LYS A 20 30.95 6.44 25.90
C LYS A 20 29.52 6.74 25.44
N PRO A 21 29.28 6.97 24.14
CA PRO A 21 27.95 7.24 23.65
C PRO A 21 27.03 6.06 23.96
N LYS A 22 25.86 6.35 24.56
CA LYS A 22 24.85 5.34 24.87
C LYS A 22 24.43 4.67 23.56
N GLN A 23 24.66 3.36 23.44
CA GLN A 23 24.20 2.58 22.29
C GLN A 23 22.67 2.60 22.27
N VAL A 24 22.11 3.28 21.27
CA VAL A 24 20.69 3.18 20.93
C VAL A 24 20.52 1.86 20.19
N TRP A 25 19.85 0.89 20.81
CA TRP A 25 19.50 -0.37 20.15
C TRP A 25 18.49 -0.07 19.04
N ARG A 26 18.98 0.02 17.80
CA ARG A 26 18.11 0.08 16.62
C ARG A 26 17.66 -1.35 16.33
N VAL A 27 16.48 -1.72 16.82
CA VAL A 27 15.82 -2.97 16.42
C VAL A 27 15.63 -2.91 14.90
N LYS A 28 16.31 -3.78 14.14
CA LYS A 28 16.05 -3.94 12.71
C LYS A 28 14.65 -4.54 12.58
N GLN A 29 13.68 -3.71 12.18
CA GLN A 29 12.37 -4.20 11.77
C GLN A 29 12.57 -5.17 10.60
N PRO A 30 12.07 -6.42 10.66
CA PRO A 30 12.13 -7.31 9.52
C PRO A 30 11.38 -6.68 8.34
N ILE A 31 12.00 -6.69 7.17
CA ILE A 31 11.37 -6.21 5.94
C ILE A 31 10.24 -7.17 5.62
N ARG A 32 8.99 -6.70 5.67
CA ARG A 32 7.82 -7.51 5.32
C ARG A 32 7.62 -7.48 3.81
N ASN A 33 7.66 -8.65 3.19
CA ASN A 33 7.36 -8.80 1.77
C ASN A 33 5.90 -9.23 1.60
N TRP A 34 5.09 -8.38 0.96
CA TRP A 34 3.68 -8.70 0.68
C TRP A 34 3.50 -9.91 -0.24
N LEU A 35 4.54 -10.29 -1.00
CA LEU A 35 4.53 -11.47 -1.87
C LEU A 35 4.66 -12.78 -1.10
N GLU A 36 5.03 -12.74 0.19
CA GLU A 36 5.08 -13.94 1.04
C GLU A 36 3.71 -14.30 1.64
N LEU A 37 2.70 -13.44 1.49
CA LEU A 37 1.35 -13.79 1.90
C LEU A 37 0.77 -14.86 0.96
N PRO A 38 0.04 -15.84 1.52
CA PRO A 38 -0.84 -16.71 0.76
C PRO A 38 -1.78 -15.93 -0.18
N SER A 39 -2.00 -16.47 -1.37
CA SER A 39 -2.76 -15.80 -2.44
C SER A 39 -4.19 -15.47 -2.02
N ASP A 40 -4.84 -16.35 -1.26
CA ASP A 40 -6.18 -16.18 -0.72
C ASP A 40 -6.30 -14.96 0.22
N LEU A 41 -5.28 -14.72 1.06
CA LEU A 41 -5.23 -13.53 1.90
C LEU A 41 -5.03 -12.26 1.07
N MET A 42 -4.19 -12.32 0.03
CA MET A 42 -3.98 -11.20 -0.88
C MET A 42 -5.25 -10.84 -1.65
N VAL A 43 -5.98 -11.84 -2.14
CA VAL A 43 -7.32 -11.70 -2.74
C VAL A 43 -8.27 -11.01 -1.75
N ASN A 44 -8.35 -11.48 -0.50
CA ASN A 44 -9.24 -10.90 0.49
C ASN A 44 -8.91 -9.43 0.81
N ILE A 45 -7.62 -9.09 0.90
CA ILE A 45 -7.18 -7.71 1.12
C ILE A 45 -7.58 -6.84 -0.07
N LEU A 46 -7.29 -7.28 -1.30
CA LEU A 46 -7.58 -6.53 -2.52
C LEU A 46 -9.09 -6.32 -2.72
N GLN A 47 -9.93 -7.29 -2.36
CA GLN A 47 -11.39 -7.13 -2.39
C GLN A 47 -11.90 -6.01 -1.49
N ARG A 48 -11.16 -5.67 -0.42
CA ARG A 48 -11.53 -4.61 0.54
C ARG A 48 -10.99 -3.21 0.16
N VAL A 49 -10.10 -3.11 -0.83
CA VAL A 49 -9.51 -1.84 -1.26
C VAL A 49 -10.51 -0.97 -2.02
N GLY A 50 -11.56 -1.57 -2.58
CA GLY A 50 -12.62 -0.88 -3.32
C GLY A 50 -12.36 -0.83 -4.84
N VAL A 51 -13.44 -0.83 -5.61
CA VAL A 51 -13.42 -0.99 -7.08
C VAL A 51 -12.50 0.02 -7.79
N ILE A 52 -12.61 1.30 -7.42
CA ILE A 52 -11.85 2.39 -8.06
C ILE A 52 -10.36 2.21 -7.80
N ASP A 53 -9.98 1.97 -6.54
CA ASP A 53 -8.58 1.83 -6.17
C ASP A 53 -7.97 0.54 -6.69
N VAL A 54 -8.75 -0.54 -6.82
CA VAL A 54 -8.27 -1.77 -7.47
C VAL A 54 -7.92 -1.52 -8.93
N LEU A 55 -8.82 -0.87 -9.68
CA LEU A 55 -8.60 -0.57 -11.11
C LEU A 55 -7.55 0.52 -11.34
N GLU A 56 -7.52 1.57 -10.54
CA GLU A 56 -6.62 2.69 -10.80
C GLU A 56 -5.26 2.54 -10.14
N ASN A 57 -5.14 1.77 -9.06
CA ASN A 57 -3.92 1.73 -8.26
C ASN A 57 -3.41 0.29 -8.06
N ALA A 58 -4.19 -0.60 -7.44
CA ALA A 58 -3.69 -1.90 -6.98
C ALA A 58 -3.14 -2.78 -8.12
N GLN A 59 -3.84 -2.84 -9.27
CA GLN A 59 -3.38 -3.63 -10.42
C GLN A 59 -2.09 -3.09 -11.09
N LYS A 60 -1.59 -1.93 -10.66
CA LYS A 60 -0.36 -1.29 -11.18
C LYS A 60 0.83 -1.46 -10.22
N VAL A 61 0.63 -2.08 -9.05
CA VAL A 61 1.68 -2.24 -8.01
C VAL A 61 2.72 -3.29 -8.42
N CYS A 62 2.29 -4.50 -8.74
CA CYS A 62 3.17 -5.58 -9.19
C CYS A 62 2.41 -6.59 -10.06
N THR A 63 3.14 -7.51 -10.69
CA THR A 63 2.56 -8.55 -11.56
C THR A 63 1.60 -9.46 -10.82
N ALA A 64 1.93 -9.90 -9.60
CA ALA A 64 1.06 -10.77 -8.80
C ALA A 64 -0.30 -10.11 -8.51
N TRP A 65 -0.32 -8.84 -8.11
CA TRP A 65 -1.55 -8.10 -7.86
C TRP A 65 -2.34 -7.88 -9.14
N ARG A 66 -1.64 -7.57 -10.24
CA ARG A 66 -2.25 -7.41 -11.56
C ARG A 66 -2.99 -8.66 -12.01
N GLU A 67 -2.40 -9.85 -11.83
CA GLU A 67 -3.05 -11.11 -12.21
C GLU A 67 -4.27 -11.39 -11.32
N ILE A 68 -4.17 -11.18 -10.01
CA ILE A 68 -5.33 -11.29 -9.11
C ILE A 68 -6.45 -10.33 -9.57
N CYS A 69 -6.13 -9.06 -9.84
CA CYS A 69 -7.12 -8.07 -10.27
C CYS A 69 -7.75 -8.37 -11.65
N LYS A 70 -7.20 -9.28 -12.44
CA LYS A 70 -7.79 -9.75 -13.71
C LYS A 70 -8.69 -10.96 -13.53
N ASP A 71 -8.58 -11.68 -12.42
CA ASP A 71 -9.42 -12.84 -12.15
C ASP A 71 -10.89 -12.42 -12.05
N PRO A 72 -11.80 -13.01 -12.85
CA PRO A 72 -13.24 -12.74 -12.75
C PRO A 72 -13.82 -12.93 -11.36
N ALA A 73 -13.26 -13.86 -10.55
CA ALA A 73 -13.70 -14.10 -9.18
C ALA A 73 -13.56 -12.87 -8.28
N MET A 74 -12.65 -11.94 -8.59
CA MET A 74 -12.50 -10.66 -7.88
C MET A 74 -13.68 -9.71 -8.12
N TRP A 75 -14.42 -9.89 -9.21
CA TRP A 75 -15.43 -8.95 -9.71
C TRP A 75 -16.86 -9.49 -9.60
N ARG A 76 -17.06 -10.56 -8.82
CA ARG A 76 -18.41 -11.11 -8.55
C ARG A 76 -19.27 -10.16 -7.71
N VAL A 77 -18.65 -9.30 -6.91
CA VAL A 77 -19.32 -8.29 -6.09
C VAL A 77 -18.67 -6.94 -6.37
N ILE A 78 -19.45 -5.99 -6.89
CA ILE A 78 -18.96 -4.67 -7.29
C ILE A 78 -19.66 -3.61 -6.44
N HIS A 79 -18.97 -3.10 -5.43
CA HIS A 79 -19.49 -2.01 -4.60
C HIS A 79 -18.74 -0.71 -4.89
N MET A 80 -19.45 0.28 -5.43
CA MET A 80 -18.95 1.63 -5.69
C MET A 80 -19.62 2.62 -4.72
N ASP A 81 -19.13 2.62 -3.48
CA ASP A 81 -19.70 3.40 -2.36
C ASP A 81 -19.39 4.90 -2.41
N LYS A 82 -18.42 5.32 -3.22
CA LYS A 82 -18.11 6.74 -3.38
C LYS A 82 -19.18 7.40 -4.23
N SER A 83 -19.86 8.40 -3.67
CA SER A 83 -20.72 9.28 -4.46
C SER A 83 -19.86 10.23 -5.30
N PRO A 84 -19.96 10.22 -6.64
CA PRO A 84 -19.20 11.13 -7.48
C PRO A 84 -19.77 12.54 -7.45
N ALA A 85 -18.90 13.53 -7.68
CA ALA A 85 -19.35 14.86 -8.07
C ALA A 85 -20.07 14.79 -9.44
N PRO A 86 -20.95 15.76 -9.77
CA PRO A 86 -21.71 15.73 -11.02
C PRO A 86 -20.86 15.54 -12.29
N TRP A 87 -19.66 16.13 -12.34
CA TRP A 87 -18.73 16.01 -13.48
C TRP A 87 -17.97 14.67 -13.52
N GLU A 88 -17.90 13.93 -12.41
CA GLU A 88 -17.23 12.62 -12.35
C GLU A 88 -18.14 11.46 -12.75
N ARG A 89 -19.46 11.70 -12.89
CA ARG A 89 -20.45 10.65 -13.18
C ARG A 89 -20.08 9.80 -14.39
N SER A 90 -19.67 10.43 -15.50
CA SER A 90 -19.27 9.72 -16.72
C SER A 90 -18.07 8.80 -16.47
N THR A 91 -17.08 9.26 -15.70
CA THR A 91 -15.91 8.46 -15.32
C THR A 91 -16.33 7.27 -14.46
N PHE A 92 -17.20 7.46 -13.47
CA PHE A 92 -17.72 6.37 -12.64
C PHE A 92 -18.51 5.34 -13.44
N GLN A 93 -19.30 5.78 -14.41
CA GLN A 93 -20.00 4.87 -15.33
C GLN A 93 -19.01 4.03 -16.14
N LYS A 94 -17.92 4.62 -16.64
CA LYS A 94 -16.87 3.88 -17.37
C LYS A 94 -16.15 2.87 -16.47
N ILE A 95 -15.81 3.27 -15.25
CA ILE A 95 -15.19 2.38 -14.25
C ILE A 95 -16.12 1.21 -13.92
N CYS A 96 -17.40 1.49 -13.72
CA CYS A 96 -18.40 0.46 -13.48
C CYS A 96 -18.48 -0.54 -14.62
N LYS A 97 -18.54 -0.06 -15.88
CA LYS A 97 -18.54 -0.95 -17.06
C LYS A 97 -17.29 -1.82 -17.11
N HIS A 98 -16.12 -1.22 -16.89
CA HIS A 98 -14.87 -1.98 -16.85
C HIS A 98 -14.89 -3.06 -15.75
N ALA A 99 -15.44 -2.77 -14.57
CA ALA A 99 -15.59 -3.76 -13.50
C ALA A 99 -16.57 -4.88 -13.89
N VAL A 100 -17.69 -4.55 -14.54
CA VAL A 100 -18.65 -5.53 -15.07
C VAL A 100 -17.98 -6.42 -16.12
N ASP A 101 -17.24 -5.85 -17.07
CA ASP A 101 -16.53 -6.61 -18.11
C ASP A 101 -15.53 -7.60 -17.51
N ARG A 102 -14.84 -7.19 -16.43
CA ARG A 102 -13.91 -8.05 -15.70
C ARG A 102 -14.59 -9.23 -15.03
N SER A 103 -15.87 -9.13 -14.69
CA SER A 103 -16.63 -10.23 -14.09
C SER A 103 -16.88 -11.38 -15.07
N GLN A 104 -16.77 -11.14 -16.38
CA GLN A 104 -17.00 -12.15 -17.43
C GLN A 104 -18.30 -12.95 -17.21
N GLY A 105 -19.38 -12.28 -16.82
CA GLY A 105 -20.69 -12.90 -16.57
C GLY A 105 -20.85 -13.55 -15.19
N GLN A 106 -19.86 -13.44 -14.29
CA GLN A 106 -19.91 -13.99 -12.93
C GLN A 106 -20.39 -12.98 -11.88
N LEU A 107 -20.87 -11.80 -12.31
CA LEU A 107 -21.41 -10.78 -11.43
C LEU A 107 -22.64 -11.30 -10.67
N VAL A 108 -22.63 -11.12 -9.35
CA VAL A 108 -23.71 -11.55 -8.44
C VAL A 108 -24.37 -10.36 -7.75
N ASP A 109 -23.58 -9.37 -7.36
CA ASP A 109 -24.08 -8.19 -6.65
C ASP A 109 -23.37 -6.92 -7.11
N ILE A 110 -24.14 -5.85 -7.26
CA ILE A 110 -23.65 -4.55 -7.71
C ILE A 110 -24.34 -3.41 -6.97
N LYS A 111 -23.54 -2.49 -6.44
CA LYS A 111 -24.00 -1.30 -5.74
C LYS A 111 -23.40 -0.05 -6.35
N MET A 112 -24.26 0.89 -6.71
CA MET A 112 -23.91 2.12 -7.42
C MET A 112 -24.62 3.32 -6.78
N ILE A 113 -23.88 4.37 -6.44
CA ILE A 113 -24.44 5.53 -5.73
C ILE A 113 -24.37 6.79 -6.61
N ALA A 114 -25.51 7.39 -6.93
CA ALA A 114 -25.64 8.72 -7.54
C ALA A 114 -25.08 8.92 -8.98
N PHE A 115 -24.67 7.85 -9.68
CA PHE A 115 -24.24 7.91 -11.10
C PHE A 115 -24.95 6.91 -12.03
N CYS A 116 -25.91 6.14 -11.51
CA CYS A 116 -26.67 5.18 -12.29
C CYS A 116 -27.55 5.89 -13.35
N ASN A 117 -27.67 5.30 -14.53
CA ASN A 117 -28.61 5.71 -15.58
C ASN A 117 -29.15 4.48 -16.33
N HIS A 118 -30.19 4.67 -17.14
CA HIS A 118 -30.83 3.58 -17.87
C HIS A 118 -29.86 2.79 -18.77
N LYS A 119 -28.96 3.49 -19.48
CA LYS A 119 -27.97 2.86 -20.36
C LYS A 119 -26.98 1.97 -19.61
N LEU A 120 -26.65 2.33 -18.37
CA LEU A 120 -25.73 1.55 -17.54
C LEU A 120 -26.43 0.35 -16.90
N LEU A 121 -27.69 0.51 -16.48
CA LEU A 121 -28.49 -0.62 -15.99
C LEU A 121 -28.69 -1.67 -17.08
N GLN A 122 -29.01 -1.24 -18.30
CA GLN A 122 -29.12 -2.16 -19.44
C GLN A 122 -27.81 -2.89 -19.70
N TYR A 123 -26.69 -2.16 -19.74
CA TYR A 123 -25.36 -2.77 -19.91
C TYR A 123 -25.00 -3.81 -18.86
N VAL A 124 -25.44 -3.62 -17.61
CA VAL A 124 -25.17 -4.57 -16.51
C VAL A 124 -26.07 -5.80 -16.57
N ALA A 125 -27.24 -5.68 -17.19
CA ALA A 125 -28.21 -6.76 -17.31
C ALA A 125 -27.99 -7.66 -18.54
N ASP A 126 -27.27 -7.16 -19.55
CA ASP A 126 -26.87 -7.88 -20.76
C ASP A 126 -25.61 -8.75 -20.52
#